data_AF-A0A3D1TDE8-F1
#
_entry.id   AF-A0A3D1TDE8-F1
#
_cell.length_a   1.000
_cell.length_b   1.000
_cell.length_c   1.000
_cell.angle_alpha   90.00
_cell.angle_beta   90.00
_cell.angle_gamma   90.00
#
_symmetry.space_group_name_H-M   'P 1'
#
loop_
_entity.id
_entity.type
_entity.pdbx_description
1 polymer ?
#
loop_
_entity_poly.entity_id
_entity_poly.type
_entity_poly.pdbx_seq_one_letter_code
_entity_poly.pdbx_strand_id
1 'polypeptide(L)'
;MSPELLAIRQALEEAIGMVHDVARGLCPEDIATDTLIPALQRMCREVGSRHQIECSLQVDHNLVLTNNNQALHLFYIAGEAVANAVKHAHCTRITIRLGHENGCVLLEVRDNGCRPALTAAAAEPGLGSRIMAYRAGLIGGELQVESSGNTGTCVTCRISQPAPKP
;
A
#
# COMPACT_ATOMS: atom_id res chain seq x y z
N MET A 1 8.62 -22.41 20.28
CA MET A 1 7.28 -21.82 20.56
C MET A 1 6.29 -22.97 20.60
N SER A 2 5.38 -23.02 21.57
CA SER A 2 4.40 -24.12 21.63
C SER A 2 3.46 -24.05 20.42
N PRO A 3 3.05 -25.18 19.82
CA PRO A 3 2.17 -25.21 18.66
C PRO A 3 0.82 -24.49 18.90
N GLU A 4 0.39 -24.40 20.16
CA GLU A 4 -0.82 -23.68 20.58
C GLU A 4 -0.69 -22.15 20.47
N LEU A 5 0.49 -21.58 20.74
CA LEU A 5 0.72 -20.13 20.66
C LEU A 5 0.73 -19.64 19.19
N LEU A 6 1.13 -20.51 18.25
CA LEU A 6 1.15 -20.22 16.82
C LEU A 6 -0.27 -20.27 16.23
N ALA A 7 -1.09 -21.20 16.71
CA ALA A 7 -2.51 -21.33 16.34
C ALA A 7 -3.35 -20.13 16.80
N ILE A 8 -3.10 -19.59 18.01
CA ILE A 8 -3.78 -18.39 18.51
C ILE A 8 -3.42 -17.13 17.69
N ARG A 9 -2.17 -17.01 17.24
CA ARG A 9 -1.72 -15.88 16.40
C ARG A 9 -2.36 -15.93 14.99
N GLN A 10 -2.44 -17.12 14.40
CA GLN A 10 -3.05 -17.32 13.08
C GLN A 10 -4.54 -16.95 13.07
N ALA A 11 -5.27 -17.32 14.13
CA ALA A 11 -6.67 -16.96 14.29
C ALA A 11 -6.88 -15.45 14.52
N LEU A 12 -5.92 -14.77 15.15
CA LEU A 12 -5.95 -13.31 15.33
C LEU A 12 -5.70 -12.56 14.01
N GLU A 13 -4.84 -13.09 13.13
CA GLU A 13 -4.64 -12.56 11.77
C GLU A 13 -5.87 -12.77 10.88
N GLU A 14 -6.56 -13.90 11.01
CA GLU A 14 -7.84 -14.17 10.32
C GLU A 14 -8.97 -13.23 10.79
N ALA A 15 -9.05 -12.91 12.09
CA ALA A 15 -10.01 -11.94 12.60
C ALA A 15 -9.73 -10.49 12.15
N ILE A 16 -8.45 -10.11 12.06
CA ILE A 16 -8.04 -8.78 11.55
C ILE A 16 -8.30 -8.67 10.04
N GLY A 17 -8.10 -9.74 9.26
CA GLY A 17 -8.49 -9.82 7.85
C GLY A 17 -10.00 -9.59 7.64
N MET A 18 -10.83 -10.21 8.46
CA MET A 18 -12.29 -10.08 8.39
C MET A 18 -12.81 -8.67 8.78
N VAL A 19 -12.14 -7.94 9.69
CA VAL A 19 -12.43 -6.51 9.96
C VAL A 19 -12.00 -5.60 8.81
N HIS A 20 -10.91 -5.93 8.13
CA HIS A 20 -10.49 -5.27 6.88
C HIS A 20 -11.50 -5.51 5.75
N ASP A 21 -12.19 -6.66 5.74
CA ASP A 21 -13.28 -6.99 4.83
C ASP A 21 -14.61 -6.25 5.12
N VAL A 22 -14.83 -5.74 6.34
CA VAL A 22 -15.98 -4.87 6.68
C VAL A 22 -15.67 -3.38 6.45
N ALA A 23 -14.47 -2.90 6.80
CA ALA A 23 -14.09 -1.49 6.59
C ALA A 23 -13.87 -1.12 5.11
N ARG A 24 -13.54 -2.10 4.26
CA ARG A 24 -13.60 -1.98 2.78
C ARG A 24 -15.03 -2.14 2.21
N GLY A 25 -15.98 -2.58 3.04
CA GLY A 25 -17.37 -2.91 2.68
C GLY A 25 -18.33 -1.73 2.54
N LEU A 26 -17.87 -0.48 2.72
CA LEU A 26 -18.48 0.68 2.07
C LEU A 26 -17.45 1.17 1.06
N CYS A 27 -17.35 0.45 -0.07
CA CYS A 27 -16.51 0.85 -1.20
C CYS A 27 -16.62 2.36 -1.41
N PRO A 28 -15.53 3.07 -1.73
CA PRO A 28 -15.71 4.28 -2.51
C PRO A 28 -16.25 3.78 -3.85
N GLU A 29 -17.57 3.81 -4.03
CA GLU A 29 -18.29 3.34 -5.23
C GLU A 29 -17.79 4.03 -6.51
N ASP A 30 -16.95 5.05 -6.35
CA ASP A 30 -16.49 5.92 -7.42
C ASP A 30 -14.97 5.86 -7.70
N ILE A 31 -14.16 4.91 -7.18
CA ILE A 31 -12.73 4.89 -7.58
C ILE A 31 -12.58 4.49 -9.04
N ALA A 32 -12.11 5.45 -9.82
CA ALA A 32 -11.83 5.40 -11.24
C ALA A 32 -10.58 6.23 -11.51
N THR A 33 -10.18 6.32 -12.77
CA THR A 33 -8.96 7.04 -13.16
C THR A 33 -8.99 8.53 -12.80
N ASP A 34 -10.16 9.17 -12.90
CA ASP A 34 -10.41 10.58 -12.61
C ASP A 34 -10.56 10.88 -11.10
N THR A 35 -10.96 9.88 -10.31
CA THR A 35 -11.20 10.05 -8.86
C THR A 35 -10.09 9.49 -7.96
N LEU A 36 -9.12 8.77 -8.52
CA LEU A 36 -8.01 8.20 -7.74
C LEU A 36 -7.22 9.27 -6.98
N ILE A 37 -6.81 10.33 -7.68
CA ILE A 37 -6.02 11.42 -7.07
C ILE A 37 -6.78 12.05 -5.90
N PRO A 38 -8.03 12.53 -6.05
CA PRO A 38 -8.76 13.11 -4.93
C PRO A 38 -9.02 12.10 -3.80
N ALA A 39 -9.17 10.81 -4.11
CA ALA A 39 -9.28 9.76 -3.10
C ALA A 39 -7.99 9.55 -2.30
N LEU A 40 -6.82 9.53 -2.95
CA LEU A 40 -5.52 9.47 -2.27
C LEU A 40 -5.26 10.72 -1.43
N GLN A 41 -5.61 11.91 -1.94
CA GLN A 41 -5.51 13.15 -1.16
C GLN A 41 -6.38 13.10 0.10
N ARG A 42 -7.60 12.54 -0.02
CA ARG A 42 -8.49 12.33 1.13
C ARG A 42 -7.89 11.35 2.13
N MET A 43 -7.31 10.25 1.66
CA MET A 43 -6.57 9.30 2.50
C MET A 43 -5.45 10.01 3.27
N CYS A 44 -4.63 10.83 2.62
CA CYS A 44 -3.57 11.60 3.28
C CYS A 44 -4.10 12.52 4.38
N ARG A 45 -5.19 13.25 4.11
CA ARG A 45 -5.84 14.12 5.10
C ARG A 45 -6.39 13.33 6.30
N GLU A 46 -7.04 12.21 6.04
CA GLU A 46 -7.59 11.34 7.09
C GLU A 46 -6.47 10.80 8.00
N VAL A 47 -5.36 10.33 7.40
CA VAL A 47 -4.17 9.86 8.15
C VAL A 47 -3.60 10.98 9.02
N GLY A 48 -3.37 12.17 8.45
CA GLY A 48 -2.83 13.30 9.20
C GLY A 48 -3.72 13.73 10.37
N SER A 49 -5.04 13.77 10.15
CA SER A 49 -6.00 14.15 11.19
C SER A 49 -6.13 13.13 12.32
N ARG A 50 -6.08 11.82 12.02
CA ARG A 50 -6.32 10.75 13.00
C ARG A 50 -5.07 10.30 13.74
N HIS A 51 -3.91 10.36 13.08
CA HIS A 51 -2.68 9.74 13.59
C HIS A 51 -1.53 10.73 13.83
N GLN A 52 -1.69 12.03 13.56
CA GLN A 52 -0.64 13.06 13.69
C GLN A 52 0.62 12.75 12.85
N ILE A 53 0.45 12.06 11.72
CA ILE A 53 1.52 11.72 10.77
C ILE A 53 1.45 12.68 9.59
N GLU A 54 2.57 13.27 9.18
CA GLU A 54 2.65 14.08 7.97
C GLU A 54 2.48 13.17 6.75
N CYS A 55 1.29 13.17 6.14
CA CYS A 55 0.99 12.36 4.96
C CYS A 55 0.81 13.25 3.74
N SER A 56 1.63 13.04 2.70
CA SER A 56 1.63 13.85 1.49
C SER A 56 1.43 13.00 0.24
N LEU A 57 0.80 13.59 -0.79
CA LEU A 57 0.65 12.99 -2.11
C LEU A 57 1.45 13.81 -3.13
N GLN A 58 2.32 13.13 -3.88
CA GLN A 58 3.05 13.66 -5.02
C GLN A 58 2.53 12.99 -6.29
N VAL A 59 2.11 13.79 -7.27
CA VAL A 59 1.58 13.27 -8.54
C VAL A 59 2.38 13.85 -9.68
N ASP A 60 2.88 13.00 -10.58
CA ASP A 60 3.53 13.48 -11.80
C ASP A 60 2.48 14.16 -12.70
N HIS A 61 2.79 15.35 -13.20
CA HIS A 61 1.89 16.19 -14.00
C HIS A 61 1.40 15.54 -15.31
N ASN A 62 2.14 14.55 -15.80
CA ASN A 62 1.84 13.82 -17.03
C ASN A 62 1.27 12.41 -16.76
N LEU A 63 0.86 12.11 -15.53
CA LEU A 63 0.22 10.84 -15.20
C LEU A 63 -1.07 10.67 -16.00
N VAL A 64 -1.11 9.66 -16.86
CA VAL A 64 -2.32 9.21 -17.53
C VAL A 64 -2.62 7.79 -17.10
N LEU A 65 -3.79 7.59 -16.49
CA LEU A 65 -4.38 6.29 -16.22
C LEU A 65 -5.57 6.11 -17.15
N THR A 66 -5.58 5.02 -17.89
CA THR A 66 -6.66 4.70 -18.85
C THR A 66 -7.54 3.55 -18.39
N ASN A 67 -7.23 2.95 -17.23
CA ASN A 67 -7.89 1.75 -16.76
C ASN A 67 -8.38 1.94 -15.31
N ASN A 68 -9.70 1.95 -15.13
CA ASN A 68 -10.34 2.08 -13.81
C ASN A 68 -9.95 0.94 -12.86
N ASN A 69 -9.69 -0.26 -13.38
CA ASN A 69 -9.24 -1.38 -12.57
C ASN A 69 -7.84 -1.15 -12.00
N GLN A 70 -6.94 -0.55 -12.79
CA GLN A 70 -5.63 -0.10 -12.28
C GLN A 70 -5.81 0.93 -11.16
N ALA A 71 -6.67 1.94 -11.38
CA ALA A 71 -6.92 2.96 -10.37
C ALA A 71 -7.43 2.38 -9.03
N LEU A 72 -8.41 1.48 -9.09
CA LEU A 72 -8.98 0.83 -7.92
C LEU A 72 -7.93 0.02 -7.13
N HIS A 73 -7.14 -0.80 -7.83
CA HIS A 73 -6.14 -1.63 -7.16
C HIS A 73 -4.95 -0.83 -6.64
N LEU A 74 -4.53 0.22 -7.34
CA LEU A 74 -3.53 1.17 -6.83
C LEU A 74 -4.02 1.85 -5.54
N PHE A 75 -5.29 2.26 -5.47
CA PHE A 75 -5.88 2.80 -4.24
C PHE A 75 -5.82 1.79 -3.08
N TYR A 76 -6.18 0.53 -3.32
CA TYR A 76 -6.12 -0.51 -2.29
C TYR A 76 -4.69 -0.83 -1.84
N ILE A 77 -3.73 -0.88 -2.77
CA ILE A 77 -2.32 -1.08 -2.45
C ILE A 77 -1.81 0.08 -1.60
N ALA A 78 -2.11 1.33 -1.99
CA ALA A 78 -1.76 2.51 -1.21
C ALA A 78 -2.36 2.45 0.20
N GLY A 79 -3.64 2.11 0.31
CA GLY A 79 -4.34 2.00 1.60
C GLY A 79 -3.73 0.94 2.53
N GLU A 80 -3.39 -0.23 1.99
CA GLU A 80 -2.72 -1.29 2.76
C GLU A 80 -1.30 -0.89 3.17
N ALA A 81 -0.53 -0.27 2.28
CA ALA A 81 0.82 0.22 2.59
C ALA A 81 0.80 1.30 3.69
N VAL A 82 -0.12 2.26 3.57
CA VAL A 82 -0.37 3.31 4.58
C VAL A 82 -0.82 2.69 5.91
N ALA A 83 -1.75 1.74 5.88
CA ALA A 83 -2.19 1.05 7.09
C ALA A 83 -1.04 0.30 7.78
N ASN A 84 -0.17 -0.35 7.00
CA ASN A 84 1.02 -1.00 7.53
C ASN A 84 2.00 0.00 8.15
N ALA A 85 2.24 1.15 7.51
CA ALA A 85 3.08 2.20 8.06
C ALA A 85 2.52 2.77 9.38
N VAL A 86 1.23 3.07 9.43
CA VAL A 86 0.53 3.57 10.64
C VAL A 86 0.57 2.55 11.77
N LYS A 87 0.35 1.26 11.48
CA LYS A 87 0.30 0.20 12.50
C LYS A 87 1.67 -0.24 13.00
N HIS A 88 2.70 -0.20 12.16
CA HIS A 88 3.95 -0.94 12.42
C HIS A 88 5.24 -0.12 12.37
N ALA A 89 5.26 1.07 11.77
CA ALA A 89 6.50 1.76 11.46
C ALA A 89 6.92 2.84 12.48
N HIS A 90 6.05 3.28 13.40
CA HIS A 90 6.31 4.45 14.26
C HIS A 90 6.81 5.68 13.46
N CYS A 91 6.30 5.84 12.24
CA CYS A 91 6.73 6.89 11.33
C CYS A 91 6.14 8.25 11.71
N THR A 92 6.83 9.32 11.32
CA THR A 92 6.32 10.70 11.43
C THR A 92 5.90 11.26 10.09
N ARG A 93 6.32 10.61 8.99
CA ARG A 93 6.02 11.01 7.62
C ARG A 93 5.72 9.81 6.75
N ILE A 94 4.69 9.96 5.92
CA ILE A 94 4.36 9.07 4.81
C ILE A 94 4.28 9.90 3.53
N THR A 95 4.94 9.46 2.48
CA THR A 95 4.83 10.04 1.14
C THR A 95 4.23 9.01 0.21
N ILE A 96 3.12 9.35 -0.43
CA ILE A 96 2.54 8.61 -1.54
C ILE A 96 2.99 9.33 -2.81
N ARG A 97 3.67 8.63 -3.72
CA ARG A 97 4.00 9.10 -5.06
C ARG A 97 3.24 8.29 -6.09
N LEU A 98 2.58 8.97 -7.01
CA LEU A 98 1.90 8.36 -8.15
C LEU A 98 2.39 9.01 -9.43
N GLY A 99 2.91 8.25 -10.37
CA GLY A 99 3.59 8.83 -11.51
C GLY A 99 3.96 7.86 -12.60
N HIS A 100 4.82 8.30 -13.50
CA HIS A 100 5.35 7.51 -14.61
C HIS A 100 6.87 7.47 -14.52
N GLU A 101 7.44 6.27 -14.57
CA GLU A 101 8.90 6.07 -14.56
C GLU A 101 9.25 4.94 -15.54
N ASN A 102 10.17 5.20 -16.47
CA ASN A 102 10.68 4.21 -17.43
C ASN A 102 9.59 3.44 -18.21
N GLY A 103 8.50 4.11 -18.59
CA GLY A 103 7.38 3.50 -19.31
C GLY A 103 6.40 2.71 -18.44
N CYS A 104 6.53 2.80 -17.12
CA CYS A 104 5.64 2.16 -16.16
C CYS A 104 4.83 3.21 -15.38
N VAL A 105 3.58 2.87 -15.07
CA VAL A 105 2.87 3.53 -13.96
C VAL A 105 3.53 3.09 -12.66
N LEU A 106 3.86 4.05 -11.82
CA LEU A 106 4.51 3.85 -10.53
C LEU A 106 3.62 4.36 -9.41
N LEU A 107 3.34 3.50 -8.44
CA LEU A 107 2.88 3.89 -7.10
C LEU A 107 3.98 3.57 -6.11
N GLU A 108 4.47 4.58 -5.38
CA GLU A 108 5.40 4.41 -4.27
C GLU A 108 4.73 4.91 -3.00
N VAL A 109 4.79 4.13 -1.92
CA VAL A 109 4.41 4.55 -0.57
C VAL A 109 5.62 4.37 0.32
N ARG A 110 6.14 5.48 0.83
CA ARG A 110 7.34 5.52 1.66
C ARG A 110 7.03 6.09 3.02
N ASP A 111 7.40 5.38 4.07
CA ASP A 111 7.44 5.91 5.43
C ASP A 111 8.89 6.16 5.87
N ASN A 112 9.09 7.01 6.87
CA ASN A 112 10.39 7.28 7.49
C ASN A 112 10.59 6.58 8.84
N GLY A 113 9.79 5.54 9.10
CA GLY A 113 9.75 4.87 10.39
C GLY A 113 10.88 3.87 10.60
N CYS A 114 10.73 3.04 11.62
CA CYS A 114 11.53 1.85 11.82
C CYS A 114 10.61 0.69 12.18
N ARG A 115 10.88 -0.49 11.63
CA ARG A 115 10.25 -1.70 12.16
C ARG A 115 11.08 -2.15 13.36
N PRO A 116 10.47 -2.44 14.51
CA PRO A 116 11.15 -3.15 15.58
C PRO A 116 11.74 -4.44 15.00
N ALA A 117 13.02 -4.72 15.31
CA ALA A 117 13.71 -5.88 14.76
C ALA A 117 12.96 -7.17 15.15
N LEU A 118 12.20 -7.72 14.20
CA LEU A 118 11.75 -9.10 14.28
C LEU A 118 13.02 -9.94 14.25
N THR A 119 13.28 -10.68 15.33
CA THR A 119 14.38 -11.65 15.40
C THR A 119 14.42 -12.46 14.11
N ALA A 120 15.60 -12.57 13.50
CA ALA A 120 15.88 -13.02 12.13
C ALA A 120 15.35 -14.40 11.68
N ALA A 121 14.45 -15.03 12.42
CA ALA A 121 13.94 -16.38 12.21
C ALA A 121 12.63 -16.47 11.38
N ALA A 122 12.09 -15.36 10.83
CA ALA A 122 10.94 -15.42 9.92
C ALA A 122 10.81 -14.14 9.09
N ALA A 123 11.63 -13.99 8.06
CA ALA A 123 11.47 -12.94 7.05
C ALA A 123 10.45 -13.35 5.97
N GLU A 124 9.39 -14.07 6.36
CA GLU A 124 8.29 -14.38 5.45
C GLU A 124 7.47 -13.11 5.19
N PRO A 125 6.98 -12.88 3.96
CA PRO A 125 6.09 -11.78 3.67
C PRO A 125 4.84 -11.86 4.55
N GLY A 126 4.61 -10.84 5.38
CA GLY A 126 3.38 -10.73 6.18
C GLY A 126 2.13 -10.69 5.30
N LEU A 127 0.97 -11.00 5.87
CA LEU A 127 -0.30 -11.08 5.12
C LEU A 127 -0.59 -9.83 4.27
N GLY A 128 -0.30 -8.63 4.79
CA GLY A 128 -0.48 -7.37 4.08
C GLY A 128 0.33 -7.27 2.79
N SER A 129 1.61 -7.67 2.80
CA SER A 129 2.44 -7.64 1.58
C SER A 129 1.98 -8.68 0.56
N ARG A 130 1.49 -9.84 0.99
CA ARG A 130 0.88 -10.85 0.11
C ARG A 130 -0.40 -10.33 -0.55
N ILE A 131 -1.25 -9.62 0.19
CA ILE A 131 -2.47 -9.00 -0.35
C ILE A 131 -2.12 -7.92 -1.37
N MET A 132 -1.15 -7.05 -1.06
CA MET A 132 -0.70 -6.02 -2.01
C MET A 132 -0.10 -6.64 -3.27
N ALA A 133 0.72 -7.68 -3.12
CA ALA A 133 1.36 -8.35 -4.26
C ALA A 133 0.32 -9.03 -5.17
N TYR A 134 -0.68 -9.67 -4.57
CA TYR A 134 -1.81 -10.22 -5.30
C TYR A 134 -2.55 -9.13 -6.10
N ARG A 135 -2.86 -7.98 -5.48
CA ARG A 135 -3.53 -6.86 -6.15
C ARG A 135 -2.69 -6.26 -7.28
N ALA A 136 -1.37 -6.15 -7.10
CA ALA A 136 -0.47 -5.71 -8.17
C ALA A 136 -0.52 -6.68 -9.35
N GLY A 137 -0.51 -7.99 -9.08
CA GLY A 137 -0.66 -9.02 -10.11
C GLY A 137 -1.97 -8.93 -10.90
N LEU A 138 -3.10 -8.61 -10.24
CA LEU A 138 -4.41 -8.43 -10.91
C LEU A 138 -4.42 -7.34 -11.99
N ILE A 139 -3.50 -6.38 -11.91
CA ILE A 139 -3.39 -5.26 -12.84
C ILE A 139 -2.17 -5.34 -13.75
N GLY A 140 -1.53 -6.51 -13.81
CA GLY A 140 -0.33 -6.74 -14.63
C GLY A 140 0.92 -6.03 -14.10
N GLY A 141 0.94 -5.73 -12.80
CA GLY A 141 2.05 -5.06 -12.14
C GLY A 141 2.82 -5.96 -11.18
N GLU A 142 3.93 -5.43 -10.71
CA GLU A 142 4.82 -6.05 -9.75
C GLU A 142 4.86 -5.22 -8.46
N LEU A 143 4.95 -5.89 -7.32
CA LEU A 143 5.11 -5.25 -6.02
C LEU A 143 6.50 -5.55 -5.46
N GLN A 144 7.19 -4.51 -5.03
CA GLN A 144 8.44 -4.57 -4.29
C GLN A 144 8.23 -3.93 -2.92
N VAL A 145 8.71 -4.58 -1.85
CA VAL A 145 8.69 -4.02 -0.50
C VAL A 145 10.10 -4.03 0.03
N GLU A 146 10.66 -2.85 0.22
CA GLU A 146 12.00 -2.65 0.76
C GLU A 146 11.88 -2.07 2.16
N SER A 147 12.55 -2.67 3.13
CA SER A 147 12.65 -2.09 4.46
C SER A 147 14.08 -2.24 4.94
N SER A 148 14.67 -1.12 5.32
CA SER A 148 15.92 -1.11 6.07
C SER A 148 15.54 -0.75 7.51
N GLY A 149 16.04 -1.52 8.47
CA GLY A 149 15.63 -1.42 9.88
C GLY A 149 15.69 -0.01 10.49
N ASN A 150 16.47 0.90 9.88
CA ASN A 150 16.65 2.27 10.34
C ASN A 150 16.15 3.37 9.37
N THR A 151 15.59 3.04 8.19
CA THR A 151 15.24 4.07 7.18
C THR A 151 13.82 3.97 6.63
N GLY A 152 12.93 3.24 7.30
CA GLY A 152 11.53 3.09 6.93
C GLY A 152 11.22 1.91 6.01
N THR A 153 9.97 1.84 5.57
CA THR A 153 9.54 0.94 4.50
C THR A 153 9.20 1.73 3.24
N CYS A 154 9.60 1.18 2.09
CA CYS A 154 9.16 1.61 0.78
C CYS A 154 8.39 0.48 0.12
N VAL A 155 7.13 0.74 -0.23
CA VAL A 155 6.29 -0.16 -1.01
C VAL A 155 6.15 0.44 -2.40
N THR A 156 6.54 -0.34 -3.41
CA THR A 156 6.54 0.12 -4.80
C THR A 156 5.73 -0.84 -5.65
N CYS A 157 4.71 -0.32 -6.34
CA CYS A 157 3.97 -1.04 -7.37
C CYS A 157 4.30 -0.45 -8.74
N ARG A 158 4.74 -1.30 -9.67
CA ARG A 158 5.06 -0.91 -11.06
C ARG A 158 4.15 -1.66 -12.01
N ILE A 159 3.52 -0.93 -12.94
CA ILE A 159 2.67 -1.51 -13.98
C ILE A 159 3.25 -1.09 -15.33
N SER A 160 3.76 -2.05 -16.09
CA SER A 160 4.27 -1.79 -17.43
C SER A 160 3.14 -1.30 -18.34
N GLN A 161 3.32 -0.15 -18.97
CA GLN A 161 2.39 0.27 -20.02
C GLN A 161 2.86 -0.32 -21.35
N PRO A 162 1.95 -0.92 -22.15
CA PRO A 162 2.29 -1.27 -23.51
C PRO A 162 2.69 -0.01 -24.27
N ALA A 163 3.74 -0.09 -25.09
CA ALA A 163 4.15 1.03 -25.92
C ALA A 163 2.94 1.56 -26.72
N PRO A 164 2.80 2.90 -26.87
CA PRO A 164 1.74 3.45 -27.70
C PRO A 164 1.81 2.82 -29.09
N LYS A 165 0.69 2.27 -29.56
CA LYS A 165 0.60 1.77 -30.94
C LYS A 165 0.78 2.97 -31.89
N PRO A 166 1.60 2.83 -32.95
CA PRO A 166 1.84 3.90 -33.93
C PRO A 166 0.58 4.29 -34.69
#